data_AF-A0A1H4QSX2-F1
#
_entry.id   AF-A0A1H4QSX2-F1
#
_cell.length_a   1.000
_cell.length_b   1.000
_cell.length_c   1.000
_cell.angle_alpha   90.00
_cell.angle_beta   90.00
_cell.angle_gamma   90.00
#
_symmetry.space_group_name_H-M   'P 1'
#
loop_
_entity.id
_entity.type
_entity.pdbx_description
1 polymer ?
#
loop_
_entity_poly.entity_id
_entity_poly.type
_entity_poly.pdbx_seq_one_letter_code
_entity_poly.pdbx_strand_id
1 'polypeptide(L)'
;MTQGAGLEATAGTTAAIPPVPAYGVPTPPMSTHGAPISPMPAYGAFPPPGMVAPGAVPPGPAPAAPGPAAPVPPPAPAPGAPAPGVPAPGGPAPGAPEAPAPAAPPPAEYTPTERLPVMGPGHTIPDMPLVPAQDRPTVALTSLPEPEHGPLAEDEGPGPLYVVGDVHGYHDELREALAAEGLIDPKGNWAAGNARLWFLGDFTDRGPDGIGVIDLVMQLSAEAAAAGGYCKALMGNHELLLIGAKRFGDTPVNSGAGTASFQAAWLLNGGQRSDMERLEDHHLQWMSRLDAMAEEDGHLLVHSDTTAYLDYGDSIEAVNDTVTETLQRSDADECWDLFRKFTKRFAFRDEDAGPLAARELLDVYGGERIVHGHSPIPYLLGEVGSEDGEDGGTPAVEGPHVYADNLAVAMDGGVTMAGKLLVVQLPLTG
;
A
#
# COMPACT_ATOMS: atom_id res chain seq x y z
N MET A 1 77.78 29.21 42.85
CA MET A 1 78.42 28.24 41.93
C MET A 1 77.33 27.25 41.58
N THR A 2 76.81 27.03 40.37
CA THR A 2 77.19 27.19 38.94
C THR A 2 75.86 26.97 38.16
N GLN A 3 75.30 27.88 37.37
CA GLN A 3 75.55 28.27 35.95
C GLN A 3 75.70 27.15 34.88
N GLY A 4 74.95 27.34 33.78
CA GLY A 4 75.19 26.90 32.38
C GLY A 4 74.39 25.66 31.96
N ALA A 5 73.73 25.52 30.80
CA ALA A 5 73.58 26.23 29.52
C ALA A 5 72.25 25.69 28.88
N GLY A 6 71.48 26.30 27.96
CA GLY A 6 71.80 27.12 26.79
C GLY A 6 71.70 26.27 25.49
N LEU A 7 70.82 26.67 24.55
CA LEU A 7 70.63 26.24 23.13
C LEU A 7 69.85 24.94 22.86
N GLU A 8 69.03 24.78 21.81
CA GLU A 8 68.36 25.63 20.82
C GLU A 8 67.35 24.75 20.07
N ALA A 9 66.31 25.37 19.49
CA ALA A 9 65.31 24.71 18.66
C ALA A 9 65.79 24.53 17.21
N THR A 10 65.46 23.40 16.58
CA THR A 10 65.53 23.23 15.13
C THR A 10 64.21 22.71 14.57
N ALA A 11 63.83 23.35 13.47
CA ALA A 11 62.56 23.22 12.75
C ALA A 11 62.38 21.87 12.05
N GLY A 12 61.15 21.34 12.12
CA GLY A 12 60.66 20.24 11.28
C GLY A 12 59.74 20.78 10.19
N THR A 13 60.21 20.66 8.95
CA THR A 13 59.61 21.17 7.71
C THR A 13 58.26 20.52 7.38
N THR A 14 57.28 21.37 7.04
CA THR A 14 56.00 21.03 6.39
C THR A 14 56.23 20.58 4.94
N ALA A 15 55.82 19.34 4.61
CA ALA A 15 55.74 18.86 3.23
C ALA A 15 54.29 18.90 2.74
N ALA A 16 54.05 19.73 1.73
CA ALA A 16 52.79 19.88 1.02
C ALA A 16 52.51 18.64 0.14
N ILE A 17 51.26 18.18 0.17
CA ILE A 17 50.75 17.12 -0.71
C ILE A 17 50.27 17.79 -2.03
N PRO A 18 50.68 17.29 -3.20
CA PRO A 18 50.33 17.88 -4.50
C PRO A 18 48.86 17.61 -4.91
N PRO A 19 48.25 18.47 -5.75
CA PRO A 19 46.88 18.29 -6.23
C PRO A 19 46.74 17.13 -7.22
N VAL A 20 45.68 16.34 -7.06
CA VAL A 20 45.30 15.21 -7.94
C VAL A 20 44.38 15.74 -9.07
N PRO A 21 44.56 15.32 -10.34
CA PRO A 21 43.96 15.97 -11.50
C PRO A 21 42.46 15.71 -11.69
N ALA A 22 41.77 16.71 -12.24
CA ALA A 22 40.39 16.62 -12.69
C ALA A 22 40.25 15.61 -13.86
N TYR A 23 39.37 14.63 -13.70
CA TYR A 23 38.93 13.78 -14.79
C TYR A 23 37.85 14.53 -15.59
N GLY A 24 38.20 14.92 -16.82
CA GLY A 24 37.28 15.50 -17.79
C GLY A 24 36.29 14.45 -18.29
N VAL A 25 35.01 14.82 -18.27
CA VAL A 25 33.93 14.05 -18.92
C VAL A 25 34.05 14.24 -20.44
N PRO A 26 34.00 13.17 -21.27
CA PRO A 26 34.01 13.33 -22.71
C PRO A 26 32.65 13.85 -23.20
N THR A 27 32.67 14.95 -23.96
CA THR A 27 31.54 15.41 -24.76
C THR A 27 31.27 14.45 -25.92
N PRO A 28 30.04 13.96 -26.15
CA PRO A 28 29.72 13.22 -27.36
C PRO A 28 29.55 14.16 -28.58
N PRO A 29 29.81 13.69 -29.81
CA PRO A 29 29.77 14.51 -31.00
C PRO A 29 28.34 14.91 -31.38
N MET A 30 28.15 16.18 -31.77
CA MET A 30 26.95 16.62 -32.45
C MET A 30 26.79 15.86 -33.78
N SER A 31 25.69 15.13 -33.92
CA SER A 31 25.16 14.71 -35.22
C SER A 31 23.81 15.38 -35.44
N THR A 32 23.81 16.26 -36.43
CA THR A 32 22.64 16.87 -37.03
C THR A 32 21.96 15.85 -37.94
N HIS A 33 20.72 15.46 -37.63
CA HIS A 33 19.59 15.23 -38.56
C HIS A 33 18.39 14.69 -37.79
N GLY A 34 17.22 15.32 -38.01
CA GLY A 34 16.06 15.22 -37.13
C GLY A 34 15.02 14.17 -37.49
N ALA A 35 14.20 13.88 -36.48
CA ALA A 35 12.79 13.50 -36.58
C ALA A 35 12.11 14.02 -35.29
N PRO A 36 10.92 14.64 -35.35
CA PRO A 36 10.28 15.20 -34.17
C PRO A 36 9.76 14.07 -33.26
N ILE A 37 10.34 13.95 -32.07
CA ILE A 37 9.75 13.21 -30.96
C ILE A 37 8.54 13.99 -30.47
N SER A 38 7.36 13.41 -30.65
CA SER A 38 6.10 13.93 -30.11
C SER A 38 6.13 13.83 -28.57
N PRO A 39 5.66 14.83 -27.82
CA PRO A 39 5.48 14.69 -26.38
C PRO A 39 4.44 13.59 -26.11
N MET A 40 4.79 12.65 -25.23
CA MET A 40 3.86 11.67 -24.67
C MET A 40 2.82 12.40 -23.79
N PRO A 41 1.54 12.02 -23.84
CA PRO A 41 0.52 12.66 -23.02
C PRO A 41 0.68 12.26 -21.56
N ALA A 42 0.61 13.25 -20.68
CA ALA A 42 0.44 13.07 -19.25
C ALA A 42 -1.06 13.09 -18.88
N TYR A 43 -1.38 12.44 -17.76
CA TYR A 43 -2.63 12.49 -16.99
C TYR A 43 -3.80 11.60 -17.45
N GLY A 44 -3.91 10.44 -16.79
CA GLY A 44 -5.12 9.63 -16.71
C GLY A 44 -6.03 10.11 -15.59
N ALA A 45 -6.76 11.21 -15.82
CA ALA A 45 -7.99 11.48 -15.09
C ALA A 45 -9.11 10.67 -15.77
N PHE A 46 -9.80 9.81 -15.02
CA PHE A 46 -11.10 9.33 -15.48
C PHE A 46 -12.05 10.53 -15.54
N PRO A 47 -12.80 10.74 -16.64
CA PRO A 47 -13.82 11.78 -16.66
C PRO A 47 -14.94 11.44 -15.66
N PRO A 48 -15.51 12.42 -14.93
CA PRO A 48 -16.70 12.19 -14.12
C PRO A 48 -17.89 11.83 -15.04
N PRO A 49 -18.77 10.88 -14.65
CA PRO A 49 -19.96 10.59 -15.42
C PRO A 49 -20.97 11.75 -15.26
N GLY A 50 -21.20 12.55 -16.30
CA GLY A 50 -22.34 13.49 -16.26
C GLY A 50 -22.41 14.72 -17.18
N MET A 51 -21.43 15.03 -18.04
CA MET A 51 -21.56 16.20 -18.93
C MET A 51 -21.99 15.84 -20.35
N VAL A 52 -23.25 16.14 -20.66
CA VAL A 52 -23.78 16.15 -22.04
C VAL A 52 -23.52 17.53 -22.63
N ALA A 53 -22.75 17.60 -23.73
CA ALA A 53 -22.57 18.83 -24.50
C ALA A 53 -23.90 19.28 -25.16
N PRO A 54 -24.17 20.59 -25.27
CA PRO A 54 -25.45 21.09 -25.80
C PRO A 54 -25.50 20.90 -27.32
N GLY A 55 -26.46 20.12 -27.81
CA GLY A 55 -26.71 19.99 -29.26
C GLY A 55 -27.27 18.67 -29.78
N ALA A 56 -27.51 17.66 -28.93
CA ALA A 56 -28.10 16.40 -29.37
C ALA A 56 -29.62 16.37 -29.16
N VAL A 57 -30.36 16.14 -30.24
CA VAL A 57 -31.81 15.86 -30.25
C VAL A 57 -32.08 14.57 -29.48
N PRO A 58 -33.04 14.50 -28.54
CA PRO A 58 -33.31 13.29 -27.79
C PRO A 58 -33.90 12.19 -28.69
N PRO A 59 -33.47 10.92 -28.57
CA PRO A 59 -34.16 9.82 -29.22
C PRO A 59 -35.51 9.58 -28.53
N GLY A 60 -36.54 9.27 -29.31
CA GLY A 60 -37.90 9.00 -28.84
C GLY A 60 -38.00 7.75 -27.94
N PRO A 61 -39.16 7.54 -27.29
CA PRO A 61 -39.32 6.51 -26.28
C PRO A 61 -39.17 5.10 -26.86
N ALA A 62 -38.39 4.26 -26.18
CA ALA A 62 -38.22 2.85 -26.51
C ALA A 62 -39.55 2.06 -26.31
N PRO A 63 -39.86 1.07 -27.15
CA PRO A 63 -41.07 0.26 -26.98
C PRO A 63 -40.93 -0.72 -25.79
N ALA A 64 -42.07 -0.97 -25.14
CA ALA A 64 -42.18 -1.83 -23.96
C ALA A 64 -41.76 -3.29 -24.21
N ALA A 65 -41.06 -3.88 -23.24
CA ALA A 65 -40.64 -5.28 -23.25
C ALA A 65 -41.84 -6.25 -23.22
N PRO A 66 -41.82 -7.37 -23.97
CA PRO A 66 -42.84 -8.40 -23.86
C PRO A 66 -42.59 -9.29 -22.62
N GLY A 67 -43.67 -9.68 -21.95
CA GLY A 67 -43.65 -10.56 -20.76
C GLY A 67 -43.20 -12.00 -21.04
N PRO A 68 -43.00 -12.80 -19.99
CA PRO A 68 -42.32 -14.10 -20.09
C PRO A 68 -43.18 -15.16 -20.79
N ALA A 69 -42.58 -15.86 -21.76
CA ALA A 69 -43.18 -16.99 -22.45
C ALA A 69 -42.99 -18.30 -21.66
N ALA A 70 -44.03 -19.15 -21.64
CA ALA A 70 -44.09 -20.45 -21.00
C ALA A 70 -43.16 -21.51 -21.67
N PRO A 71 -42.74 -22.57 -20.96
CA PRO A 71 -41.75 -23.53 -21.46
C PRO A 71 -42.35 -24.52 -22.47
N VAL A 72 -41.57 -24.81 -23.53
CA VAL A 72 -41.89 -25.78 -24.59
C VAL A 72 -41.31 -27.16 -24.25
N PRO A 73 -42.04 -28.28 -24.41
CA PRO A 73 -41.51 -29.63 -24.15
C PRO A 73 -40.71 -30.21 -25.33
N PRO A 74 -39.81 -31.19 -25.10
CA PRO A 74 -38.97 -31.77 -26.15
C PRO A 74 -39.73 -32.79 -27.03
N PRO A 75 -39.31 -33.00 -28.31
CA PRO A 75 -39.99 -33.91 -29.23
C PRO A 75 -39.61 -35.39 -29.00
N ALA A 76 -40.57 -36.29 -29.28
CA ALA A 76 -40.46 -37.74 -29.19
C ALA A 76 -39.76 -38.38 -30.42
N PRO A 77 -39.17 -39.60 -30.30
CA PRO A 77 -38.45 -40.27 -31.39
C PRO A 77 -39.38 -41.09 -32.30
N ALA A 78 -39.07 -41.16 -33.59
CA ALA A 78 -39.75 -42.00 -34.59
C ALA A 78 -39.01 -43.36 -34.81
N PRO A 79 -39.71 -44.45 -35.19
CA PRO A 79 -39.18 -45.82 -35.16
C PRO A 79 -38.75 -46.37 -36.54
N GLY A 80 -37.87 -47.38 -36.54
CA GLY A 80 -37.78 -48.38 -37.63
C GLY A 80 -36.38 -48.71 -38.17
N ALA A 81 -35.81 -49.82 -37.69
CA ALA A 81 -34.52 -50.44 -38.08
C ALA A 81 -34.58 -51.12 -39.49
N PRO A 82 -33.47 -51.66 -40.07
CA PRO A 82 -32.81 -52.87 -39.53
C PRO A 82 -31.26 -52.96 -39.67
N ALA A 83 -30.63 -53.74 -38.80
CA ALA A 83 -29.32 -54.39 -39.01
C ALA A 83 -29.52 -55.75 -39.71
N PRO A 84 -28.52 -56.36 -40.41
CA PRO A 84 -27.56 -57.25 -39.71
C PRO A 84 -26.17 -57.48 -40.39
N GLY A 85 -25.20 -58.03 -39.64
CA GLY A 85 -24.23 -59.03 -40.17
C GLY A 85 -22.72 -58.82 -39.95
N VAL A 86 -22.08 -59.78 -39.24
CA VAL A 86 -20.62 -60.14 -39.21
C VAL A 86 -20.60 -61.69 -39.04
N PRO A 87 -19.66 -62.55 -39.56
CA PRO A 87 -18.19 -62.33 -39.67
C PRO A 87 -17.34 -62.99 -40.82
N ALA A 88 -16.11 -62.44 -40.98
CA ALA A 88 -14.77 -63.02 -41.30
C ALA A 88 -14.40 -63.55 -42.73
N PRO A 89 -13.10 -63.77 -43.08
CA PRO A 89 -11.83 -63.03 -42.82
C PRO A 89 -10.93 -62.85 -44.09
N GLY A 90 -9.93 -61.96 -44.06
CA GLY A 90 -8.71 -62.11 -44.90
C GLY A 90 -8.06 -60.85 -45.51
N GLY A 91 -6.77 -60.65 -45.20
CA GLY A 91 -5.79 -60.03 -46.13
C GLY A 91 -5.35 -58.58 -45.82
N PRO A 92 -4.07 -58.21 -46.07
CA PRO A 92 -3.32 -57.25 -45.24
C PRO A 92 -3.27 -55.80 -45.75
N ALA A 93 -2.92 -54.90 -44.82
CA ALA A 93 -2.71 -53.46 -44.97
C ALA A 93 -1.40 -53.08 -45.70
N PRO A 94 -1.24 -51.79 -46.05
CA PRO A 94 -0.08 -51.07 -45.51
C PRO A 94 -0.34 -49.59 -45.12
N GLY A 95 0.38 -49.13 -44.09
CA GLY A 95 1.02 -47.81 -44.07
C GLY A 95 0.42 -46.71 -43.21
N ALA A 96 0.74 -46.69 -41.91
CA ALA A 96 0.75 -45.49 -41.07
C ALA A 96 2.02 -45.50 -40.18
N PRO A 97 2.66 -44.34 -39.94
CA PRO A 97 3.99 -44.26 -39.34
C PRO A 97 4.02 -44.46 -37.82
N GLU A 98 5.14 -45.02 -37.37
CA GLU A 98 5.45 -45.55 -36.05
C GLU A 98 5.79 -44.45 -35.02
N ALA A 99 5.24 -44.57 -33.80
CA ALA A 99 5.50 -43.70 -32.66
C ALA A 99 6.83 -44.07 -31.96
N PRO A 100 7.52 -43.10 -31.31
CA PRO A 100 8.86 -43.33 -30.76
C PRO A 100 8.84 -44.19 -29.48
N ALA A 101 9.91 -44.97 -29.31
CA ALA A 101 10.13 -45.94 -28.25
C ALA A 101 10.18 -45.33 -26.84
N PRO A 102 9.78 -46.07 -25.79
CA PRO A 102 9.76 -45.58 -24.41
C PRO A 102 11.16 -45.47 -23.81
N ALA A 103 11.38 -44.41 -23.04
CA ALA A 103 12.60 -44.10 -22.31
C ALA A 103 12.89 -45.10 -21.18
N ALA A 104 14.19 -45.28 -20.88
CA ALA A 104 14.74 -46.20 -19.89
C ALA A 104 14.25 -45.94 -18.44
N PRO A 105 14.19 -46.96 -17.58
CA PRO A 105 13.69 -46.82 -16.22
C PRO A 105 14.67 -46.09 -15.29
N PRO A 106 14.19 -45.27 -14.33
CA PRO A 106 15.02 -44.59 -13.34
C PRO A 106 15.54 -45.55 -12.24
N PRO A 107 16.61 -45.18 -11.52
CA PRO A 107 17.26 -46.05 -10.54
C PRO A 107 16.38 -46.33 -9.31
N ALA A 108 16.60 -47.51 -8.73
CA ALA A 108 15.89 -48.02 -7.57
C ALA A 108 16.23 -47.21 -6.31
N GLU A 109 15.35 -46.27 -5.95
CA GLU A 109 15.10 -45.78 -4.59
C GLU A 109 13.93 -44.79 -4.62
N TYR A 110 12.72 -45.30 -4.89
CA TYR A 110 11.45 -44.60 -4.65
C TYR A 110 10.33 -45.63 -4.48
N THR A 111 9.75 -45.71 -3.27
CA THR A 111 8.61 -46.60 -2.96
C THR A 111 7.42 -45.74 -2.55
N PRO A 112 6.34 -45.66 -3.36
CA PRO A 112 5.12 -44.95 -2.97
C PRO A 112 4.15 -45.86 -2.22
N THR A 113 3.75 -45.38 -1.04
CA THR A 113 2.48 -45.63 -0.33
C THR A 113 2.10 -47.09 -0.03
N GLU A 114 2.60 -47.61 1.10
CA GLU A 114 1.93 -48.73 1.78
C GLU A 114 0.60 -48.27 2.39
N ARG A 115 -0.41 -49.13 2.21
CA ARG A 115 -1.78 -48.98 2.70
C ARG A 115 -1.80 -48.81 4.23
N LEU A 116 -2.43 -47.73 4.70
CA LEU A 116 -2.81 -47.58 6.11
C LEU A 116 -3.71 -48.76 6.53
N PRO A 117 -3.45 -49.42 7.68
CA PRO A 117 -4.32 -50.47 8.17
C PRO A 117 -5.62 -49.88 8.71
N VAL A 118 -6.76 -50.38 8.22
CA VAL A 118 -8.09 -50.12 8.80
C VAL A 118 -8.13 -50.81 10.16
N MET A 119 -8.04 -50.04 11.26
CA MET A 119 -8.25 -50.54 12.60
C MET A 119 -9.75 -50.80 12.83
N GLY A 120 -10.11 -52.08 13.00
CA GLY A 120 -11.43 -52.46 13.51
C GLY A 120 -11.58 -52.08 15.00
N PRO A 121 -12.81 -51.91 15.50
CA PRO A 121 -13.06 -51.51 16.87
C PRO A 121 -12.70 -52.66 17.83
N GLY A 122 -11.62 -52.51 18.61
CA GLY A 122 -11.28 -53.46 19.66
C GLY A 122 -9.80 -53.64 20.01
N HIS A 123 -8.94 -52.63 19.87
CA HIS A 123 -7.57 -52.68 20.42
C HIS A 123 -7.32 -51.51 21.36
N THR A 124 -7.22 -51.80 22.65
CA THR A 124 -6.74 -50.88 23.69
C THR A 124 -5.22 -50.97 23.79
N ILE A 125 -4.53 -49.83 23.64
CA ILE A 125 -3.09 -49.73 23.88
C ILE A 125 -2.86 -49.63 25.40
N PRO A 126 -1.93 -50.41 26.00
CA PRO A 126 -1.59 -50.27 27.42
C PRO A 126 -0.89 -48.94 27.68
N ASP A 127 -1.30 -48.26 28.75
CA ASP A 127 -0.77 -46.98 29.20
C ASP A 127 0.65 -47.17 29.78
N MET A 128 1.68 -46.99 28.96
CA MET A 128 3.08 -46.92 29.41
C MET A 128 3.61 -45.50 29.18
N PRO A 129 4.21 -44.84 30.19
CA PRO A 129 4.81 -43.53 30.01
C PRO A 129 6.03 -43.62 29.08
N LEU A 130 5.93 -43.00 27.91
CA LEU A 130 7.11 -42.61 27.14
C LEU A 130 7.82 -41.51 27.95
N VAL A 131 9.09 -41.75 28.31
CA VAL A 131 10.06 -40.83 28.98
C VAL A 131 10.17 -40.99 30.51
N PRO A 132 11.34 -41.44 31.04
CA PRO A 132 11.67 -41.36 32.46
C PRO A 132 11.74 -39.90 32.94
N ALA A 133 11.22 -39.63 34.14
CA ALA A 133 11.07 -38.28 34.71
C ALA A 133 12.37 -37.47 34.93
N GLN A 134 13.54 -38.00 34.57
CA GLN A 134 14.85 -37.43 34.90
C GLN A 134 15.44 -36.55 33.77
N ASP A 135 14.87 -36.56 32.57
CA ASP A 135 15.32 -35.77 31.41
C ASP A 135 14.26 -34.76 30.92
N ARG A 136 13.51 -34.15 31.84
CA ARG A 136 12.76 -32.92 31.50
C ARG A 136 13.73 -31.74 31.62
N PRO A 137 14.06 -31.02 30.53
CA PRO A 137 14.84 -29.79 30.65
C PRO A 137 14.04 -28.81 31.50
N THR A 138 14.51 -28.58 32.74
CA THR A 138 13.95 -27.56 33.61
C THR A 138 14.55 -26.24 33.15
N VAL A 139 13.80 -25.46 32.36
CA VAL A 139 14.14 -24.07 32.10
C VAL A 139 13.95 -23.32 33.41
N ALA A 140 15.06 -23.06 34.12
CA ALA A 140 15.06 -22.12 35.22
C ALA A 140 14.94 -20.72 34.62
N LEU A 141 13.76 -20.09 34.78
CA LEU A 141 13.59 -18.67 34.51
C LEU A 141 14.40 -17.90 35.55
N THR A 142 15.63 -17.55 35.20
CA THR A 142 16.40 -16.57 35.98
C THR A 142 15.80 -15.22 35.66
N SER A 143 15.01 -14.66 36.58
CA SER A 143 14.56 -13.28 36.51
C SER A 143 15.79 -12.36 36.48
N LEU A 144 16.01 -11.71 35.34
CA LEU A 144 16.96 -10.61 35.24
C LEU A 144 16.45 -9.47 36.14
N PRO A 145 17.32 -8.74 36.84
CA PRO A 145 16.90 -7.52 37.53
C PRO A 145 16.30 -6.57 36.49
N GLU A 146 15.08 -6.08 36.76
CA GLU A 146 14.47 -5.04 35.95
C GLU A 146 15.46 -3.88 35.84
N PRO A 147 15.68 -3.32 34.64
CA PRO A 147 16.45 -2.10 34.52
C PRO A 147 15.80 -1.06 35.43
N GLU A 148 16.62 -0.43 36.29
CA GLU A 148 16.19 0.65 37.16
C GLU A 148 15.66 1.79 36.29
N HIS A 149 14.37 1.76 36.00
CA HIS A 149 13.67 2.91 35.46
C HIS A 149 13.64 3.91 36.61
N GLY A 150 14.36 5.02 36.43
CA GLY A 150 14.17 6.20 37.27
C GLY A 150 12.68 6.55 37.37
N PRO A 151 12.27 7.30 38.40
CA PRO A 151 10.85 7.59 38.64
C PRO A 151 10.19 8.01 37.33
N LEU A 152 9.20 7.22 36.90
CA LEU A 152 8.34 7.57 35.78
C LEU A 152 7.90 9.01 36.05
N ALA A 153 8.17 9.89 35.08
CA ALA A 153 7.71 11.26 35.12
C ALA A 153 6.23 11.25 35.53
N GLU A 154 5.83 12.23 36.35
CA GLU A 154 4.46 12.40 36.81
C GLU A 154 3.49 12.21 35.62
N ASP A 155 2.33 11.58 35.88
CA ASP A 155 1.30 11.25 34.89
C ASP A 155 0.76 12.53 34.19
N GLU A 156 1.52 13.07 33.24
CA GLU A 156 1.22 14.30 32.48
C GLU A 156 0.19 14.08 31.36
N GLY A 157 -0.49 12.93 31.35
CA GLY A 157 -1.45 12.56 30.32
C GLY A 157 -0.77 12.06 29.03
N PRO A 158 -1.56 11.81 27.97
CA PRO A 158 -1.02 11.35 26.70
C PRO A 158 -0.13 12.44 26.09
N GLY A 159 1.01 12.03 25.52
CA GLY A 159 1.92 12.93 24.82
C GLY A 159 1.25 13.60 23.59
N PRO A 160 1.91 14.63 23.01
CA PRO A 160 1.36 15.38 21.89
C PRO A 160 1.08 14.49 20.68
N LEU A 161 -0.04 14.74 20.01
CA LEU A 161 -0.48 14.03 18.82
C LEU A 161 -0.04 14.76 17.56
N TYR A 162 0.59 14.06 16.62
CA TYR A 162 1.02 14.55 15.32
C TYR A 162 0.44 13.69 14.20
N VAL A 163 0.17 14.32 13.07
CA VAL A 163 -0.29 13.66 11.83
C VAL A 163 0.61 14.03 10.66
N VAL A 164 0.87 13.06 9.80
CA VAL A 164 1.66 13.19 8.57
C VAL A 164 0.74 12.94 7.38
N GLY A 165 0.75 13.88 6.42
CA GLY A 165 0.07 13.72 5.14
C GLY A 165 0.78 12.74 4.20
N ASP A 166 0.33 12.71 2.96
CA ASP A 166 0.79 11.78 1.92
C ASP A 166 2.28 12.00 1.57
N VAL A 167 3.05 10.92 1.57
CA VAL A 167 4.52 10.97 1.46
C VAL A 167 5.00 10.63 0.05
N HIS A 168 4.40 9.64 -0.60
CA HIS A 168 4.71 9.24 -1.98
C HIS A 168 6.21 9.06 -2.27
N GLY A 169 6.94 8.35 -1.42
CA GLY A 169 8.35 8.02 -1.65
C GLY A 169 9.32 9.19 -1.60
N TYR A 170 8.86 10.39 -1.20
CA TYR A 170 9.69 11.56 -0.92
C TYR A 170 10.34 11.45 0.47
N HIS A 171 11.23 10.46 0.58
CA HIS A 171 11.85 10.07 1.85
C HIS A 171 12.69 11.20 2.48
N ASP A 172 13.41 11.97 1.69
CA ASP A 172 14.24 13.06 2.20
C ASP A 172 13.37 14.20 2.76
N GLU A 173 12.30 14.56 2.04
CA GLU A 173 11.30 15.54 2.46
C GLU A 173 10.58 15.10 3.74
N LEU A 174 10.28 13.80 3.87
CA LEU A 174 9.71 13.25 5.10
C LEU A 174 10.67 13.43 6.28
N ARG A 175 11.95 13.08 6.12
CA ARG A 175 12.94 13.25 7.19
C ARG A 175 13.11 14.71 7.57
N GLU A 176 13.13 15.62 6.60
CA GLU A 176 13.21 17.05 6.85
C GLU A 176 11.99 17.56 7.64
N ALA A 177 10.78 17.16 7.26
CA ALA A 177 9.55 17.57 7.93
C ALA A 177 9.44 17.00 9.36
N LEU A 178 9.77 15.73 9.57
CA LEU A 178 9.81 15.12 10.90
C LEU A 178 10.86 15.78 11.81
N ALA A 179 12.04 16.10 11.26
CA ALA A 179 13.09 16.77 12.02
C ALA A 179 12.72 18.21 12.38
N ALA A 180 11.99 18.91 11.51
CA ALA A 180 11.51 20.27 11.78
C ALA A 180 10.57 20.33 13.00
N GLU A 181 9.75 19.29 13.20
CA GLU A 181 8.88 19.12 14.37
C GLU A 181 9.59 18.48 15.57
N GLY A 182 10.89 18.17 15.47
CA GLY A 182 11.66 17.53 16.54
C GLY A 182 11.28 16.08 16.81
N LEU A 183 10.57 15.43 15.88
CA LEU A 183 10.13 14.04 16.02
C LEU A 183 11.28 13.05 15.87
N ILE A 184 12.30 13.41 15.09
CA ILE A 184 13.49 12.60 14.87
C ILE A 184 14.77 13.40 15.13
N ASP A 185 15.83 12.70 15.53
CA ASP A 185 17.17 13.25 15.68
C ASP A 185 17.89 13.37 14.32
N PRO A 186 19.09 14.02 14.24
CA PRO A 186 19.84 14.12 12.98
C PRO A 186 20.25 12.79 12.35
N LYS A 187 20.24 11.69 13.13
CA LYS A 187 20.53 10.33 12.64
C LYS A 187 19.27 9.62 12.13
N GLY A 188 18.09 10.21 12.31
CA GLY A 188 16.80 9.65 11.90
C GLY A 188 16.12 8.78 12.95
N ASN A 189 16.58 8.77 14.20
CA ASN A 189 15.94 8.00 15.26
C ASN A 189 14.87 8.85 15.96
N TRP A 190 13.84 8.21 16.50
CA TRP A 190 12.81 8.84 17.32
C TRP A 190 13.41 9.65 18.47
N ALA A 191 12.97 10.91 18.58
CA ALA A 191 13.47 11.86 19.57
C ALA A 191 12.35 12.55 20.39
N ALA A 192 11.09 12.22 20.14
CA ALA A 192 9.93 12.91 20.72
C ALA A 192 9.30 12.24 21.95
N GLY A 193 10.06 11.41 22.67
CA GLY A 193 9.61 10.82 23.94
C GLY A 193 8.27 10.09 23.81
N ASN A 194 7.27 10.51 24.60
CA ASN A 194 5.94 9.92 24.62
C ASN A 194 4.96 10.49 23.55
N ALA A 195 5.46 11.23 22.56
CA ALA A 195 4.62 11.73 21.46
C ALA A 195 3.94 10.60 20.69
N ARG A 196 2.83 10.95 20.05
CA ARG A 196 1.97 10.06 19.28
C ARG A 196 1.96 10.54 17.85
N LEU A 197 2.33 9.69 16.89
CA LEU A 197 2.43 10.04 15.48
C LEU A 197 1.54 9.11 14.65
N TRP A 198 0.79 9.70 13.72
CA TRP A 198 -0.02 8.97 12.75
C TRP A 198 0.33 9.38 11.32
N PHE A 199 0.55 8.40 10.45
CA PHE A 199 0.63 8.60 9.00
C PHE A 199 -0.72 8.29 8.36
N LEU A 200 -1.19 9.13 7.45
CA LEU A 200 -2.52 9.01 6.83
C LEU A 200 -2.55 8.13 5.56
N GLY A 201 -1.47 7.37 5.30
CA GLY A 201 -1.32 6.46 4.15
C GLY A 201 -0.49 7.07 3.02
N ASP A 202 -0.44 6.36 1.88
CA ASP A 202 0.25 6.78 0.66
C ASP A 202 1.76 7.03 0.86
N PHE A 203 2.45 5.97 1.29
CA PHE A 203 3.90 5.95 1.52
C PHE A 203 4.70 5.85 0.24
N THR A 204 4.18 5.14 -0.77
CA THR A 204 4.92 4.73 -1.96
C THR A 204 4.44 5.41 -3.25
N ASP A 205 5.13 5.10 -4.33
CA ASP A 205 4.89 5.57 -5.70
C ASP A 205 5.18 7.06 -5.91
N ARG A 206 5.40 7.45 -7.17
CA ARG A 206 5.74 8.80 -7.65
C ARG A 206 7.15 9.27 -7.26
N GLY A 207 7.45 9.39 -5.97
CA GLY A 207 8.77 9.77 -5.48
C GLY A 207 9.82 8.67 -5.66
N PRO A 208 11.09 8.95 -5.33
CA PRO A 208 12.21 8.08 -5.68
C PRO A 208 12.43 6.87 -4.75
N ASP A 209 11.93 6.89 -3.51
CA ASP A 209 12.26 5.88 -2.48
C ASP A 209 11.08 5.50 -1.58
N GLY A 210 10.08 4.79 -2.13
CA GLY A 210 8.91 4.34 -1.37
C GLY A 210 9.26 3.28 -0.31
N ILE A 211 10.18 2.36 -0.62
CA ILE A 211 10.58 1.33 0.37
C ILE A 211 11.35 1.96 1.53
N GLY A 212 12.20 2.97 1.28
CA GLY A 212 12.88 3.70 2.35
C GLY A 212 11.91 4.42 3.29
N VAL A 213 10.79 4.95 2.76
CA VAL A 213 9.71 5.50 3.60
C VAL A 213 9.11 4.42 4.51
N ILE A 214 8.76 3.25 3.95
CA ILE A 214 8.22 2.13 4.74
C ILE A 214 9.20 1.70 5.84
N ASP A 215 10.48 1.52 5.48
CA ASP A 215 11.56 1.16 6.42
C ASP A 215 11.64 2.15 7.59
N LEU A 216 11.61 3.46 7.28
CA LEU A 216 11.62 4.52 8.28
C LEU A 216 10.40 4.45 9.20
N VAL A 217 9.19 4.32 8.66
CA VAL A 217 7.95 4.26 9.46
C VAL A 217 7.96 3.04 10.38
N MET A 218 8.42 1.88 9.88
CA MET A 218 8.58 0.67 10.68
C MET A 218 9.59 0.85 11.82
N GLN A 219 10.73 1.49 11.54
CA GLN A 219 11.73 1.85 12.56
C GLN A 219 11.13 2.77 13.63
N LEU A 220 10.51 3.89 13.22
CA LEU A 220 9.94 4.87 14.14
C LEU A 220 8.81 4.27 14.99
N SER A 221 8.02 3.35 14.43
CA SER A 221 6.99 2.61 15.18
C SER A 221 7.59 1.84 16.37
N ALA A 222 8.72 1.15 16.15
CA ALA A 222 9.40 0.41 17.20
C ALA A 222 10.06 1.32 18.24
N GLU A 223 10.72 2.39 17.78
CA GLU A 223 11.44 3.32 18.66
C GLU A 223 10.48 4.18 19.51
N ALA A 224 9.40 4.68 18.92
CA ALA A 224 8.38 5.43 19.65
C ALA A 224 7.75 4.60 20.76
N ALA A 225 7.40 3.34 20.47
CA ALA A 225 6.88 2.41 21.48
C ALA A 225 7.86 2.18 22.63
N ALA A 226 9.17 2.08 22.34
CA ALA A 226 10.20 1.94 23.37
C ALA A 226 10.39 3.21 24.21
N ALA A 227 10.06 4.39 23.68
CA ALA A 227 10.15 5.68 24.35
C ALA A 227 8.87 6.08 25.13
N GLY A 228 7.83 5.23 25.12
CA GLY A 228 6.55 5.48 25.79
C GLY A 228 5.53 6.25 24.95
N GLY A 229 5.82 6.46 23.66
CA GLY A 229 4.91 7.03 22.67
C GLY A 229 4.41 5.96 21.69
N TYR A 230 3.94 6.38 20.52
CA TYR A 230 3.75 5.47 19.39
C TYR A 230 3.88 6.20 18.05
N CYS A 231 4.21 5.44 17.02
CA CYS A 231 4.09 5.83 15.63
C CYS A 231 3.26 4.76 14.92
N LYS A 232 2.15 5.17 14.30
CA LYS A 232 1.18 4.31 13.64
C LYS A 232 0.86 4.83 12.25
N ALA A 233 0.24 4.00 11.42
CA ALA A 233 0.02 4.28 10.02
C ALA A 233 -1.34 3.73 9.58
N LEU A 234 -2.02 4.49 8.72
CA LEU A 234 -3.24 4.06 8.04
C LEU A 234 -2.93 3.44 6.67
N MET A 235 -3.84 2.59 6.21
CA MET A 235 -3.85 2.04 4.87
C MET A 235 -4.24 3.12 3.86
N GLY A 236 -3.34 3.43 2.92
CA GLY A 236 -3.65 4.25 1.75
C GLY A 236 -4.03 3.43 0.52
N ASN A 237 -4.49 4.10 -0.54
CA ASN A 237 -4.77 3.40 -1.79
C ASN A 237 -3.49 2.94 -2.49
N HIS A 238 -2.35 3.61 -2.26
CA HIS A 238 -1.08 3.20 -2.86
C HIS A 238 -0.50 1.93 -2.20
N GLU A 239 -0.71 1.74 -0.90
CA GLU A 239 -0.36 0.48 -0.23
C GLU A 239 -1.18 -0.69 -0.79
N LEU A 240 -2.50 -0.50 -0.96
CA LEU A 240 -3.38 -1.48 -1.60
C LEU A 240 -2.95 -1.81 -3.03
N LEU A 241 -2.54 -0.78 -3.78
CA LEU A 241 -2.09 -0.92 -5.17
C LEU A 241 -0.77 -1.68 -5.26
N LEU A 242 0.20 -1.39 -4.39
CA LEU A 242 1.50 -2.06 -4.33
C LEU A 242 1.36 -3.52 -3.88
N ILE A 243 0.57 -3.78 -2.82
CA ILE A 243 0.23 -5.14 -2.37
C ILE A 243 -0.40 -5.92 -3.53
N GLY A 244 -1.39 -5.34 -4.20
CA GLY A 244 -2.07 -5.97 -5.31
C GLY A 244 -1.15 -6.22 -6.50
N ALA A 245 -0.25 -5.30 -6.85
CA ALA A 245 0.72 -5.49 -7.93
C ALA A 245 1.67 -6.65 -7.63
N LYS A 246 2.15 -6.76 -6.38
CA LYS A 246 3.01 -7.87 -5.95
C LYS A 246 2.30 -9.22 -5.93
N ARG A 247 1.03 -9.26 -5.50
CA ARG A 247 0.26 -10.51 -5.33
C ARG A 247 -0.40 -11.00 -6.62
N PHE A 248 -0.95 -10.08 -7.41
CA PHE A 248 -1.80 -10.39 -8.55
C PHE A 248 -1.15 -10.04 -9.88
N GLY A 249 -0.16 -9.15 -9.92
CA GLY A 249 0.55 -8.79 -11.14
C GLY A 249 -0.41 -8.39 -12.27
N ASP A 250 -0.31 -9.12 -13.39
CA ASP A 250 -1.13 -8.91 -14.59
C ASP A 250 -2.47 -9.68 -14.59
N THR A 251 -2.86 -10.28 -13.46
CA THR A 251 -4.17 -10.93 -13.35
C THR A 251 -5.29 -9.95 -13.70
N PRO A 252 -6.15 -10.29 -14.67
CA PRO A 252 -7.32 -9.50 -15.04
C PRO A 252 -8.26 -9.28 -13.85
N VAL A 253 -8.66 -8.04 -13.62
CA VAL A 253 -9.73 -7.66 -12.68
C VAL A 253 -10.83 -6.93 -13.42
N ASN A 254 -12.07 -7.09 -12.94
CA ASN A 254 -13.21 -6.43 -13.54
C ASN A 254 -13.25 -4.96 -13.10
N SER A 255 -12.98 -4.03 -14.02
CA SER A 255 -13.18 -2.60 -13.77
C SER A 255 -14.41 -2.11 -14.52
N GLY A 256 -15.11 -1.11 -13.97
CA GLY A 256 -16.25 -0.48 -14.65
C GLY A 256 -15.95 0.10 -16.05
N ALA A 257 -14.67 0.22 -16.42
CA ALA A 257 -14.19 0.68 -17.72
C ALA A 257 -13.61 -0.44 -18.62
N GLY A 258 -13.71 -1.71 -18.20
CA GLY A 258 -13.15 -2.87 -18.90
C GLY A 258 -12.18 -3.68 -18.04
N THR A 259 -11.37 -4.54 -18.67
CA THR A 259 -10.36 -5.32 -17.95
C THR A 259 -9.18 -4.44 -17.54
N ALA A 260 -8.80 -4.50 -16.27
CA ALA A 260 -7.59 -3.85 -15.72
C ALA A 260 -6.67 -4.90 -15.06
N SER A 261 -5.48 -4.50 -14.61
CA SER A 261 -4.61 -5.29 -13.74
C SER A 261 -3.92 -4.38 -12.72
N PHE A 262 -3.55 -4.94 -11.57
CA PHE A 262 -2.82 -4.18 -10.54
C PHE A 262 -1.45 -3.72 -11.03
N GLN A 263 -0.69 -4.57 -11.73
CA GLN A 263 0.61 -4.20 -12.27
C GLN A 263 0.54 -2.99 -13.20
N ALA A 264 -0.44 -2.97 -14.11
CA ALA A 264 -0.63 -1.85 -15.02
C ALA A 264 -1.08 -0.59 -14.28
N ALA A 265 -2.04 -0.71 -13.36
CA ALA A 265 -2.52 0.41 -12.56
C ALA A 265 -1.43 1.00 -11.67
N TRP A 266 -0.61 0.17 -11.05
CA TRP A 266 0.53 0.58 -10.23
C TRP A 266 1.54 1.40 -11.04
N LEU A 267 1.98 0.90 -12.20
CA LEU A 267 2.87 1.63 -13.10
C LEU A 267 2.27 2.97 -13.56
N LEU A 268 0.97 3.01 -13.87
CA LEU A 268 0.27 4.23 -14.29
C LEU A 268 0.16 5.28 -13.17
N ASN A 269 0.13 4.84 -11.90
CA ASN A 269 0.03 5.73 -10.74
C ASN A 269 1.39 6.11 -10.15
N GLY A 270 2.49 5.88 -10.88
CA GLY A 270 3.84 6.29 -10.48
C GLY A 270 4.65 5.19 -9.80
N GLY A 271 4.23 3.93 -9.92
CA GLY A 271 4.96 2.79 -9.36
C GLY A 271 6.42 2.74 -9.78
N GLN A 272 7.33 2.68 -8.80
CA GLN A 272 8.77 2.62 -9.03
C GLN A 272 9.27 1.18 -9.09
N ARG A 273 9.96 0.83 -10.17
CA ARG A 273 10.52 -0.52 -10.34
C ARG A 273 11.54 -0.88 -9.26
N SER A 274 12.35 0.08 -8.85
CA SER A 274 13.32 -0.07 -7.75
C SER A 274 12.64 -0.43 -6.43
N ASP A 275 11.45 0.11 -6.17
CA ASP A 275 10.68 -0.22 -4.97
C ASP A 275 10.16 -1.66 -5.04
N MET A 276 9.61 -2.09 -6.19
CA MET A 276 9.17 -3.48 -6.38
C MET A 276 10.32 -4.49 -6.26
N GLU A 277 11.53 -4.13 -6.70
CA GLU A 277 12.74 -4.95 -6.56
C GLU A 277 13.20 -5.09 -5.10
N ARG A 278 13.04 -4.04 -4.29
CA ARG A 278 13.36 -4.02 -2.85
C ARG A 278 12.22 -4.52 -1.96
N LEU A 279 11.02 -4.70 -2.50
CA LEU A 279 9.84 -5.10 -1.74
C LEU A 279 9.93 -6.55 -1.27
N GLU A 280 10.12 -6.73 0.04
CA GLU A 280 10.20 -8.01 0.74
C GLU A 280 8.89 -8.39 1.47
N ASP A 281 8.81 -9.64 1.92
CA ASP A 281 7.63 -10.20 2.60
C ASP A 281 7.29 -9.48 3.91
N HIS A 282 8.28 -8.94 4.61
CA HIS A 282 8.05 -8.25 5.87
C HIS A 282 7.37 -6.88 5.65
N HIS A 283 7.72 -6.16 4.57
CA HIS A 283 7.00 -4.96 4.16
C HIS A 283 5.54 -5.28 3.82
N LEU A 284 5.29 -6.35 3.05
CA LEU A 284 3.94 -6.77 2.69
C LEU A 284 3.12 -7.16 3.92
N GLN A 285 3.72 -7.89 4.86
CA GLN A 285 3.06 -8.28 6.11
C GLN A 285 2.73 -7.07 6.98
N TRP A 286 3.63 -6.09 7.04
CA TRP A 286 3.39 -4.84 7.75
C TRP A 286 2.26 -4.04 7.11
N MET A 287 2.35 -3.75 5.80
CA MET A 287 1.31 -2.98 5.08
C MET A 287 -0.06 -3.67 5.15
N SER A 288 -0.11 -5.00 5.06
CA SER A 288 -1.39 -5.74 5.09
C SER A 288 -2.09 -5.74 6.46
N ARG A 289 -1.50 -5.12 7.48
CA ARG A 289 -2.04 -5.00 8.85
C ARG A 289 -2.30 -3.55 9.25
N LEU A 290 -2.14 -2.60 8.34
CA LEU A 290 -2.45 -1.20 8.63
C LEU A 290 -3.95 -1.04 8.83
N ASP A 291 -4.31 -0.21 9.81
CA ASP A 291 -5.70 0.16 10.06
C ASP A 291 -6.24 1.01 8.89
N ALA A 292 -7.51 0.85 8.55
CA ALA A 292 -8.18 1.68 7.55
C ALA A 292 -8.58 3.05 8.14
N MET A 293 -8.86 3.09 9.44
CA MET A 293 -9.22 4.30 10.18
C MET A 293 -8.90 4.18 11.66
N ALA A 294 -8.79 5.33 12.34
CA ALA A 294 -8.61 5.41 13.79
C ALA A 294 -9.27 6.68 14.34
N GLU A 295 -9.58 6.69 15.63
CA GLU A 295 -10.01 7.90 16.35
C GLU A 295 -9.01 8.20 17.47
N GLU A 296 -8.52 9.44 17.53
CA GLU A 296 -7.58 9.90 18.54
C GLU A 296 -7.88 11.34 18.94
N ASP A 297 -8.03 11.60 20.24
CA ASP A 297 -8.26 12.93 20.81
C ASP A 297 -9.39 13.72 20.11
N GLY A 298 -10.50 13.07 19.77
CA GLY A 298 -11.61 13.67 19.06
C GLY A 298 -11.37 13.85 17.55
N HIS A 299 -10.33 13.26 16.98
CA HIS A 299 -10.04 13.31 15.55
C HIS A 299 -10.23 11.94 14.90
N LEU A 300 -11.15 11.86 13.96
CA LEU A 300 -11.31 10.68 13.10
C LEU A 300 -10.27 10.75 11.98
N LEU A 301 -9.29 9.87 12.02
CA LEU A 301 -8.21 9.76 11.04
C LEU A 301 -8.62 8.76 9.96
N VAL A 302 -8.63 9.21 8.71
CA VAL A 302 -8.93 8.38 7.52
C VAL A 302 -7.96 8.72 6.40
N HIS A 303 -7.79 7.81 5.45
CA HIS A 303 -6.93 8.08 4.31
C HIS A 303 -7.54 9.12 3.35
N SER A 304 -8.81 8.94 2.94
CA SER A 304 -9.45 9.79 1.93
C SER A 304 -10.78 10.41 2.36
N ASP A 305 -11.15 11.52 1.71
CA ASP A 305 -12.40 12.25 1.97
C ASP A 305 -13.60 11.61 1.26
N THR A 306 -13.98 10.41 1.74
CA THR A 306 -15.09 9.63 1.22
C THR A 306 -15.94 9.01 2.32
N THR A 307 -17.25 8.85 2.06
CA THR A 307 -18.15 8.08 2.93
C THR A 307 -18.11 6.58 2.67
N ALA A 308 -17.30 6.11 1.72
CA ALA A 308 -17.23 4.69 1.37
C ALA A 308 -16.77 3.77 2.51
N TYR A 309 -16.18 4.32 3.59
CA TYR A 309 -15.88 3.58 4.82
C TYR A 309 -17.13 2.92 5.44
N LEU A 310 -18.31 3.56 5.30
CA LEU A 310 -19.61 3.05 5.78
C LEU A 310 -20.01 1.72 5.14
N ASP A 311 -19.45 1.37 3.98
CA ASP A 311 -19.72 0.08 3.32
C ASP A 311 -19.05 -1.11 4.02
N TYR A 312 -18.08 -0.86 4.92
CA TYR A 312 -17.23 -1.89 5.51
C TYR A 312 -17.54 -2.22 6.97
N GLY A 313 -18.36 -1.41 7.65
CA GLY A 313 -18.70 -1.67 9.05
C GLY A 313 -19.37 -0.48 9.72
N ASP A 314 -20.04 -0.75 10.84
CA ASP A 314 -20.73 0.23 11.67
C ASP A 314 -19.92 0.66 12.91
N SER A 315 -18.67 0.20 13.02
CA SER A 315 -17.67 0.67 13.99
C SER A 315 -16.28 0.71 13.36
N ILE A 316 -15.34 1.42 13.99
CA ILE A 316 -13.94 1.50 13.54
C ILE A 316 -13.31 0.10 13.46
N GLU A 317 -13.54 -0.72 14.48
CA GLU A 317 -13.04 -2.10 14.54
C GLU A 317 -13.61 -2.95 13.40
N ALA A 318 -14.92 -2.85 13.14
CA ALA A 318 -15.56 -3.60 12.06
C ALA A 318 -15.02 -3.22 10.68
N VAL A 319 -14.74 -1.93 10.45
CA VAL A 319 -14.11 -1.46 9.20
C VAL A 319 -12.70 -2.02 9.07
N ASN A 320 -11.86 -1.89 10.12
CA ASN A 320 -10.47 -2.38 10.11
C ASN A 320 -10.40 -3.90 9.92
N ASP A 321 -11.27 -4.65 10.60
CA ASP A 321 -11.38 -6.11 10.45
C ASP A 321 -11.80 -6.48 9.03
N THR A 322 -12.82 -5.85 8.47
CA THR A 322 -13.32 -6.15 7.11
C THR A 322 -12.25 -5.86 6.05
N VAL A 323 -11.52 -4.76 6.17
CA VAL A 323 -10.41 -4.40 5.27
C VAL A 323 -9.28 -5.44 5.37
N THR A 324 -8.91 -5.81 6.60
CA THR A 324 -7.88 -6.82 6.86
C THR A 324 -8.28 -8.19 6.31
N GLU A 325 -9.50 -8.64 6.55
CA GLU A 325 -10.03 -9.91 6.06
C GLU A 325 -10.08 -9.95 4.52
N THR A 326 -10.49 -8.85 3.89
CA THR A 326 -10.48 -8.70 2.42
C THR A 326 -9.09 -8.94 1.86
N LEU A 327 -8.05 -8.32 2.46
CA LEU A 327 -6.68 -8.52 2.05
C LEU A 327 -6.17 -9.94 2.33
N GLN A 328 -6.64 -10.62 3.39
CA GLN A 328 -6.24 -11.98 3.71
C GLN A 328 -6.85 -13.02 2.76
N ARG A 329 -8.08 -12.81 2.31
CA ARG A 329 -8.76 -13.68 1.33
C ARG A 329 -8.01 -13.79 0.01
N SER A 330 -7.20 -12.77 -0.31
CA SER A 330 -6.34 -12.75 -1.51
C SER A 330 -7.14 -12.93 -2.81
N ASP A 331 -8.36 -12.37 -2.85
CA ASP A 331 -9.17 -12.29 -4.06
C ASP A 331 -8.89 -10.99 -4.80
N ALA A 332 -8.59 -11.08 -6.10
CA ALA A 332 -8.13 -9.94 -6.88
C ALA A 332 -9.25 -8.91 -7.11
N ASP A 333 -10.50 -9.35 -7.32
CA ASP A 333 -11.62 -8.44 -7.57
C ASP A 333 -12.06 -7.75 -6.26
N GLU A 334 -12.06 -8.45 -5.13
CA GLU A 334 -12.34 -7.85 -3.81
C GLU A 334 -11.26 -6.83 -3.42
N CYS A 335 -9.97 -7.16 -3.59
CA CYS A 335 -8.87 -6.22 -3.34
C CYS A 335 -8.95 -5.00 -4.27
N TRP A 336 -9.40 -5.21 -5.51
CA TRP A 336 -9.53 -4.13 -6.48
C TRP A 336 -10.67 -3.18 -6.14
N ASP A 337 -11.82 -3.69 -5.68
CA ASP A 337 -12.92 -2.85 -5.20
C ASP A 337 -12.48 -2.03 -3.99
N LEU A 338 -11.74 -2.64 -3.06
CA LEU A 338 -11.14 -1.96 -1.92
C LEU A 338 -10.22 -0.81 -2.35
N PHE A 339 -9.24 -1.08 -3.22
CA PHE A 339 -8.40 -0.05 -3.83
C PHE A 339 -9.24 1.08 -4.45
N ARG A 340 -10.26 0.74 -5.26
CA ARG A 340 -11.12 1.74 -5.90
C ARG A 340 -11.89 2.60 -4.92
N LYS A 341 -12.41 2.04 -3.84
CA LYS A 341 -13.15 2.79 -2.83
C LYS A 341 -12.23 3.75 -2.06
N PHE A 342 -10.99 3.33 -1.76
CA PHE A 342 -10.00 4.20 -1.12
C PHE A 342 -9.56 5.36 -2.03
N THR A 343 -9.62 5.20 -3.36
CA THR A 343 -9.35 6.30 -4.30
C THR A 343 -10.47 7.35 -4.44
N LYS A 344 -11.66 7.10 -3.87
CA LYS A 344 -12.76 8.07 -3.90
C LYS A 344 -12.39 9.32 -3.11
N ARG A 345 -12.96 10.45 -3.50
CA ARG A 345 -12.63 11.76 -2.94
C ARG A 345 -13.77 12.76 -3.09
N PHE A 346 -13.62 13.92 -2.44
CA PHE A 346 -14.47 15.11 -2.51
C PHE A 346 -15.87 14.95 -1.96
N ALA A 347 -16.11 13.95 -1.10
CA ALA A 347 -17.42 13.80 -0.45
C ALA A 347 -17.73 14.98 0.48
N PHE A 348 -16.70 15.61 1.06
CA PHE A 348 -16.87 16.73 1.99
C PHE A 348 -16.70 18.11 1.34
N ARG A 349 -16.41 18.15 0.03
CA ARG A 349 -16.00 19.38 -0.66
C ARG A 349 -17.15 20.37 -0.90
N ASP A 350 -18.36 19.86 -1.13
CA ASP A 350 -19.54 20.67 -1.40
C ASP A 350 -19.93 21.51 -0.17
N GLU A 351 -20.31 22.77 -0.36
CA GLU A 351 -20.59 23.70 0.75
C GLU A 351 -21.80 23.26 1.59
N ASP A 352 -22.85 22.72 0.96
CA ASP A 352 -24.09 22.34 1.64
C ASP A 352 -24.08 20.85 2.02
N ALA A 353 -23.69 19.97 1.10
CA ALA A 353 -23.72 18.52 1.28
C ALA A 353 -22.47 18.00 2.01
N GLY A 354 -21.34 18.69 1.90
CA GLY A 354 -20.07 18.25 2.46
C GLY A 354 -20.06 18.12 3.98
N PRO A 355 -20.52 19.14 4.74
CA PRO A 355 -20.67 19.02 6.19
C PRO A 355 -21.63 17.91 6.61
N LEU A 356 -22.66 17.60 5.82
CA LEU A 356 -23.58 16.50 6.11
C LEU A 356 -22.90 15.14 5.94
N ALA A 357 -22.13 14.96 4.86
CA ALA A 357 -21.35 13.74 4.64
C ALA A 357 -20.24 13.53 5.70
N ALA A 358 -19.60 14.62 6.14
CA ALA A 358 -18.62 14.54 7.23
C ALA A 358 -19.30 14.15 8.56
N ARG A 359 -20.45 14.77 8.89
CA ARG A 359 -21.24 14.39 10.08
C ARG A 359 -21.70 12.94 10.04
N GLU A 360 -22.08 12.42 8.86
CA GLU A 360 -22.47 11.01 8.72
C GLU A 360 -21.37 10.05 9.20
N LEU A 361 -20.11 10.31 8.87
CA LEU A 361 -18.99 9.51 9.39
C LEU A 361 -18.75 9.71 10.88
N LEU A 362 -18.75 10.96 11.34
CA LEU A 362 -18.51 11.28 12.76
C LEU A 362 -19.62 10.72 13.67
N ASP A 363 -20.87 10.68 13.21
CA ASP A 363 -22.01 10.11 13.93
C ASP A 363 -21.88 8.60 14.12
N VAL A 364 -21.22 7.90 13.18
CA VAL A 364 -21.01 6.43 13.23
C VAL A 364 -19.73 6.08 13.98
N TYR A 365 -18.62 6.76 13.67
CA TYR A 365 -17.29 6.35 14.13
C TYR A 365 -16.75 7.19 15.30
N GLY A 366 -17.42 8.29 15.65
CA GLY A 366 -16.97 9.21 16.68
C GLY A 366 -15.97 10.25 16.19
N GLY A 367 -15.49 11.05 17.13
CA GLY A 367 -14.69 12.25 16.87
C GLY A 367 -15.54 13.50 16.66
N GLU A 368 -14.87 14.65 16.68
CA GLU A 368 -15.43 15.98 16.41
C GLU A 368 -14.97 16.53 15.05
N ARG A 369 -13.89 15.96 14.50
CA ARG A 369 -13.26 16.40 13.25
C ARG A 369 -12.57 15.26 12.51
N ILE A 370 -12.73 15.23 11.19
CA ILE A 370 -12.06 14.29 10.30
C ILE A 370 -10.72 14.88 9.86
N VAL A 371 -9.66 14.07 9.85
CA VAL A 371 -8.35 14.42 9.31
C VAL A 371 -7.99 13.40 8.23
N HIS A 372 -7.67 13.88 7.03
CA HIS A 372 -7.45 13.01 5.88
C HIS A 372 -6.30 13.44 4.96
N GLY A 373 -5.75 12.46 4.23
CA GLY A 373 -4.79 12.62 3.14
C GLY A 373 -5.47 12.56 1.76
N HIS A 374 -4.81 11.91 0.78
CA HIS A 374 -5.26 11.50 -0.57
C HIS A 374 -5.72 12.57 -1.57
N SER A 375 -6.32 13.63 -1.04
CA SER A 375 -6.93 14.72 -1.80
C SER A 375 -6.04 15.95 -1.64
N PRO A 376 -5.08 16.15 -2.57
CA PRO A 376 -4.17 17.27 -2.49
C PRO A 376 -4.93 18.57 -2.33
N ILE A 377 -4.49 19.40 -1.39
CA ILE A 377 -5.11 20.69 -1.10
C ILE A 377 -5.31 21.54 -2.38
N PRO A 378 -4.36 21.64 -3.33
CA PRO A 378 -4.58 22.39 -4.57
C PRO A 378 -5.75 21.86 -5.41
N TYR A 379 -6.01 20.55 -5.38
CA TYR A 379 -7.13 19.93 -6.11
C TYR A 379 -8.45 20.19 -5.40
N LEU A 380 -8.45 20.12 -4.08
CA LEU A 380 -9.60 20.41 -3.23
C LEU A 380 -10.05 21.88 -3.39
N LEU A 381 -9.10 22.81 -3.48
CA LEU A 381 -9.37 24.22 -3.70
C LEU A 381 -9.74 24.56 -5.17
N GLY A 382 -9.50 23.63 -6.10
CA GLY A 382 -9.74 23.86 -7.53
C GLY A 382 -8.70 24.77 -8.18
N GLU A 383 -7.50 24.82 -7.60
CA GLU A 383 -6.43 25.76 -7.95
C GLU A 383 -5.39 25.14 -8.91
N VAL A 384 -5.77 24.11 -9.66
CA VAL A 384 -4.93 23.58 -10.74
C VAL A 384 -5.15 24.44 -11.96
N GLY A 385 -4.12 25.19 -12.36
CA GLY A 385 -4.18 26.08 -13.52
C GLY A 385 -4.72 25.39 -14.77
N SER A 386 -5.53 26.12 -15.55
CA SER A 386 -5.91 25.73 -16.90
C SER A 386 -4.65 25.50 -17.76
N GLU A 387 -4.73 24.57 -18.72
CA GLU A 387 -3.64 24.22 -19.67
C GLU A 387 -3.12 25.40 -20.52
N ASP A 388 -3.74 26.57 -20.42
CA ASP A 388 -3.27 27.82 -21.01
C ASP A 388 -2.23 28.46 -20.07
N GLY A 389 -0.95 28.22 -20.36
CA GLY A 389 0.21 28.63 -19.58
C GLY A 389 0.39 30.15 -19.37
N GLU A 390 -0.47 30.75 -18.56
CA GLU A 390 -0.27 32.05 -17.92
C GLU A 390 0.03 31.84 -16.44
N ASP A 391 1.33 31.76 -16.11
CA ASP A 391 2.04 32.27 -14.92
C ASP A 391 1.31 32.32 -13.53
N GLY A 392 0.36 31.44 -13.28
CA GLY A 392 -0.27 31.22 -11.97
C GLY A 392 0.32 29.96 -11.36
N GLY A 393 1.47 30.09 -10.69
CA GLY A 393 2.09 28.97 -9.98
C GLY A 393 1.09 28.28 -9.05
N THR A 394 1.23 26.95 -8.88
CA THR A 394 0.48 26.18 -7.89
C THR A 394 0.50 26.95 -6.57
N PRO A 395 -0.65 27.33 -6.00
CA PRO A 395 -0.67 28.11 -4.76
C PRO A 395 0.14 27.40 -3.69
N ALA A 396 0.93 28.19 -2.96
CA ALA A 396 1.79 27.68 -1.91
C ALA A 396 0.94 27.12 -0.77
N VAL A 397 0.94 25.80 -0.62
CA VAL A 397 0.29 25.13 0.50
C VAL A 397 1.20 25.29 1.72
N GLU A 398 0.87 26.27 2.56
CA GLU A 398 1.66 26.59 3.76
C GLU A 398 1.35 25.68 4.96
N GLY A 399 0.20 25.02 4.95
CA GLY A 399 -0.28 24.20 6.05
C GLY A 399 -1.56 23.43 5.73
N PRO A 400 -2.15 22.77 6.74
CA PRO A 400 -3.35 21.96 6.56
C PRO A 400 -4.57 22.82 6.20
N HIS A 401 -5.51 22.27 5.45
CA HIS A 401 -6.70 22.99 5.01
C HIS A 401 -7.94 22.54 5.78
N VAL A 402 -8.56 23.46 6.52
CA VAL A 402 -9.79 23.20 7.28
C VAL A 402 -11.01 23.61 6.45
N TYR A 403 -11.99 22.72 6.33
CA TYR A 403 -13.20 22.92 5.52
C TYR A 403 -14.41 22.16 6.08
N ALA A 404 -15.52 22.14 5.33
CA ALA A 404 -16.78 21.49 5.68
C ALA A 404 -17.29 21.88 7.08
N ASP A 405 -17.56 23.18 7.31
CA ASP A 405 -17.96 23.72 8.62
C ASP A 405 -16.95 23.45 9.76
N ASN A 406 -15.66 23.35 9.45
CA ASN A 406 -14.59 22.96 10.38
C ASN A 406 -14.64 21.50 10.85
N LEU A 407 -15.36 20.64 10.12
CA LEU A 407 -15.45 19.21 10.40
C LEU A 407 -14.37 18.40 9.70
N ALA A 408 -13.68 18.95 8.70
CA ALA A 408 -12.66 18.21 7.96
C ALA A 408 -11.35 19.00 7.83
N VAL A 409 -10.23 18.28 7.86
CA VAL A 409 -8.86 18.78 7.68
C VAL A 409 -8.18 17.95 6.59
N ALA A 410 -7.80 18.60 5.50
CA ALA A 410 -6.93 18.00 4.50
C ALA A 410 -5.46 18.20 4.88
N MET A 411 -4.69 17.13 4.82
CA MET A 411 -3.27 17.05 5.18
C MET A 411 -2.36 16.77 3.97
N ASP A 412 -2.91 16.41 2.81
CA ASP A 412 -2.12 16.23 1.60
C ASP A 412 -1.73 17.60 1.01
N GLY A 413 -0.51 18.04 1.36
CA GLY A 413 0.03 19.29 0.85
C GLY A 413 0.47 19.25 -0.62
N GLY A 414 0.31 18.12 -1.30
CA GLY A 414 0.62 17.97 -2.72
C GLY A 414 2.12 17.90 -2.99
N VAL A 415 2.89 17.13 -2.18
CA VAL A 415 4.35 16.95 -2.36
C VAL A 415 4.72 16.50 -3.79
N THR A 416 3.84 15.73 -4.43
CA THR A 416 3.96 15.25 -5.81
C THR A 416 3.80 16.36 -6.87
N MET A 417 3.35 17.55 -6.47
CA MET A 417 3.04 18.71 -7.31
C MET A 417 3.87 19.95 -6.93
N ALA A 418 5.06 19.74 -6.36
CA ALA A 418 5.90 20.78 -5.77
C ALA A 418 5.25 21.52 -4.57
N GLY A 419 4.23 20.91 -3.97
CA GLY A 419 3.71 21.30 -2.66
C GLY A 419 4.61 20.79 -1.53
N LYS A 420 4.10 20.89 -0.30
CA LYS A 420 4.86 20.58 0.91
C LYS A 420 4.37 19.28 1.54
N LEU A 421 5.29 18.45 2.04
CA LEU A 421 4.94 17.36 2.95
C LEU A 421 4.59 17.95 4.32
N LEU A 422 3.36 17.72 4.78
CA LEU A 422 2.85 18.28 6.03
C LEU A 422 3.01 17.29 7.18
N VAL A 423 3.62 17.78 8.27
CA VAL A 423 3.65 17.14 9.59
C VAL A 423 3.10 18.18 10.56
N VAL A 424 2.00 17.88 11.24
CA VAL A 424 1.29 18.88 12.06
C VAL A 424 0.85 18.28 13.39
N GLN A 425 1.00 19.07 14.46
CA GLN A 425 0.48 18.74 15.78
C GLN A 425 -1.03 19.01 15.87
N LEU A 426 -1.79 18.07 16.42
CA LEU A 426 -3.20 18.20 16.76
C LEU A 426 -3.41 18.47 18.26
N PRO A 427 -4.51 19.16 18.64
CA PRO A 427 -5.44 19.85 17.76
C PRO A 427 -4.79 21.06 17.07
N LEU A 428 -5.28 21.42 15.89
CA LEU A 428 -4.81 22.63 15.20
C LEU A 428 -5.05 23.85 16.08
N THR A 429 -3.98 24.59 16.39
CA THR A 429 -4.09 25.89 17.04
C THR A 429 -4.65 26.89 16.02
N GLY A 430 -5.82 27.46 16.34
CA GLY A 430 -6.67 28.19 15.39
C GLY A 430 -6.09 29.46 14.78
#